data_AF-A0A1B6DDE5-F1
#
_entry.id   AF-A0A1B6DDE5-F1
#
_cell.length_a   1.000
_cell.length_b   1.000
_cell.length_c   1.000
_cell.angle_alpha   90.00
_cell.angle_beta   90.00
_cell.angle_gamma   90.00
#
_symmetry.space_group_name_H-M   'P 1'
#
loop_
_entity.id
_entity.type
_entity.pdbx_description
1 polymer ?
#
loop_
_entity_poly.entity_id
_entity_poly.type
_entity_poly.pdbx_seq_one_letter_code
_entity_poly.pdbx_strand_id
1 'polypeptide(L)'
;MGASEKNRPLGLDQENGVLIAGAIYLLMNKNHHVSRNVRVHWFLEHLNTKISIPSLHDVADTDSEVTVLSVVPQETPYDWKQENGHLYQYLVKTSSKVIFLSEIYRTVYCLDMSPSTSAVDIQHGHIMIDELVETLNRSLRGLVKPFLVPGSCIKFEPQIFVTVIVHTPFFTTPAQQVLVQGWQVTTDNLDEFLSAIQKQLQLLEDTIAEVSALAYDQLEDVRIRQMESEKLVGVLFEENSEKQLSADVTMVSPDSGFINLLRYGMLALRLLPPSSASNLIVVTDGIIALPDIHVLDSVLSQLHTNAVTVSFLHVGSQYHPHCSQGQVPYSELMQFVACATLGSYIFSTSELTVEDDINIYHEAFLLWSFRKVSTVQELVTPMPHLGEWNISNQSFYGNREPQLLCKKQVEDTLNVSLTSTLCCRLREGFMIKNIYLKDN
;
A
#
# COMPACT_ATOMS: atom_id res chain seq x y z
N MET A 1 -25.94 -60.96 29.33
CA MET A 1 -24.57 -61.15 28.82
C MET A 1 -24.48 -60.50 27.45
N GLY A 2 -23.51 -59.60 27.25
CA GLY A 2 -23.15 -59.08 25.92
C GLY A 2 -23.68 -57.68 25.60
N ALA A 3 -23.32 -56.67 26.39
CA ALA A 3 -23.41 -55.27 25.95
C ALA A 3 -22.14 -54.94 25.15
N SER A 4 -22.33 -54.38 23.96
CA SER A 4 -21.27 -53.95 23.05
C SER A 4 -20.61 -52.67 23.59
N GLU A 5 -19.33 -52.79 23.88
CA GLU A 5 -18.42 -51.70 24.23
C GLU A 5 -17.77 -51.15 22.96
N LYS A 6 -17.34 -49.87 23.02
CA LYS A 6 -16.45 -49.13 22.09
C LYS A 6 -17.09 -48.40 20.89
N ASN A 7 -17.35 -47.11 21.10
CA ASN A 7 -16.58 -46.01 20.48
C ASN A 7 -17.18 -44.65 20.88
N ARG A 8 -16.62 -44.02 21.93
CA ARG A 8 -16.74 -42.57 22.12
C ARG A 8 -15.45 -41.93 21.58
N PRO A 9 -15.50 -40.98 20.64
CA PRO A 9 -14.35 -40.14 20.37
C PRO A 9 -14.11 -39.22 21.57
N LEU A 10 -12.84 -39.15 21.98
CA LEU A 10 -12.33 -38.18 22.93
C LEU A 10 -12.49 -36.76 22.40
N GLY A 11 -12.79 -35.81 23.30
CA GLY A 11 -12.59 -34.39 23.06
C GLY A 11 -13.86 -33.55 23.12
N LEU A 12 -14.49 -33.45 24.29
CA LEU A 12 -15.38 -32.33 24.63
C LEU A 12 -15.22 -32.07 26.13
N ASP A 13 -14.16 -31.36 26.49
CA ASP A 13 -14.16 -30.65 27.77
C ASP A 13 -15.17 -29.50 27.64
N GLN A 14 -16.38 -29.75 28.11
CA GLN A 14 -17.49 -28.79 28.25
C GLN A 14 -17.25 -27.78 29.40
N GLU A 15 -16.00 -27.51 29.78
CA GLU A 15 -15.67 -26.56 30.83
C GLU A 15 -14.97 -25.33 30.28
N ASN A 16 -15.75 -24.23 30.28
CA ASN A 16 -15.45 -22.84 29.95
C ASN A 16 -15.86 -22.44 28.52
N GLY A 17 -16.88 -21.58 28.39
CA GLY A 17 -17.26 -20.85 27.17
C GLY A 17 -16.20 -19.83 26.71
N VAL A 18 -14.94 -20.27 26.66
CA VAL A 18 -13.76 -19.52 26.29
C VAL A 18 -13.23 -20.09 24.98
N LEU A 19 -13.36 -19.33 23.90
CA LEU A 19 -12.88 -19.70 22.57
C LEU A 19 -11.49 -19.11 22.32
N ILE A 20 -10.69 -19.75 21.48
CA ILE A 20 -9.41 -19.16 21.06
C ILE A 20 -9.68 -18.11 19.99
N ALA A 21 -9.19 -16.89 20.19
CA ALA A 21 -9.33 -15.82 19.21
C ALA A 21 -8.49 -16.12 17.95
N GLY A 22 -9.13 -16.21 16.79
CA GLY A 22 -8.46 -16.32 15.50
C GLY A 22 -8.10 -14.94 14.95
N ALA A 23 -9.11 -14.09 14.76
CA ALA A 23 -8.94 -12.69 14.35
C ALA A 23 -9.69 -11.74 15.30
N ILE A 24 -9.06 -10.63 15.67
CA ILE A 24 -9.62 -9.63 16.59
C ILE A 24 -9.67 -8.30 15.83
N TYR A 25 -10.86 -7.72 15.71
CA TYR A 25 -11.08 -6.41 15.10
C TYR A 25 -11.23 -5.36 16.19
N LEU A 26 -10.38 -4.34 16.12
CA LEU A 26 -10.30 -3.24 17.07
C LEU A 26 -10.60 -1.92 16.37
N LEU A 27 -11.32 -1.05 17.04
CA LEU A 27 -11.61 0.31 16.57
C LEU A 27 -10.74 1.31 17.33
N MET A 28 -10.05 2.18 16.59
CA MET A 28 -9.28 3.29 17.13
C MET A 28 -10.18 4.50 17.28
N ASN A 29 -10.14 5.13 18.45
CA ASN A 29 -10.97 6.28 18.77
C ASN A 29 -10.59 7.52 17.91
N LYS A 30 -11.59 8.31 17.48
CA LYS A 30 -11.41 9.59 16.77
C LYS A 30 -10.60 10.62 17.55
N ASN A 31 -10.76 10.65 18.87
CA ASN A 31 -10.24 11.74 19.71
C ASN A 31 -8.76 11.55 20.09
N HIS A 32 -8.24 10.34 19.93
CA HIS A 32 -6.90 9.97 20.37
C HIS A 32 -6.04 9.53 19.19
N HIS A 33 -4.82 10.07 19.08
CA HIS A 33 -3.85 9.62 18.08
C HIS A 33 -3.23 8.28 18.50
N VAL A 34 -3.68 7.18 17.90
CA VAL A 34 -3.21 5.83 18.23
C VAL A 34 -1.98 5.48 17.39
N SER A 35 -0.80 5.59 18.02
CA SER A 35 0.49 5.24 17.40
C SER A 35 0.67 3.72 17.22
N ARG A 36 1.59 3.30 16.35
CA ARG A 36 1.96 1.88 16.15
C ARG A 36 2.36 1.19 17.47
N ASN A 37 2.98 1.93 18.39
CA ASN A 37 3.43 1.42 19.68
C ASN A 37 2.26 1.08 20.60
N VAL A 38 1.25 1.95 20.66
CA VAL A 38 0.03 1.72 21.45
C VAL A 38 -0.68 0.47 20.93
N ARG A 39 -0.74 0.30 19.61
CA ARG A 39 -1.31 -0.91 19.00
C ARG A 39 -0.57 -2.18 19.47
N VAL A 40 0.77 -2.20 19.38
CA VAL A 40 1.57 -3.37 19.82
C VAL A 40 1.40 -3.59 21.32
N HIS A 41 1.42 -2.52 22.10
CA HIS A 41 1.28 -2.58 23.56
C HIS A 41 -0.06 -3.23 23.95
N TRP A 42 -1.15 -2.80 23.31
CA TRP A 42 -2.46 -3.41 23.51
C TRP A 42 -2.41 -4.92 23.28
N PHE A 43 -1.77 -5.38 22.19
CA PHE A 43 -1.65 -6.81 21.93
C PHE A 43 -0.86 -7.53 23.02
N LEU A 44 0.28 -6.98 23.44
CA LEU A 44 1.16 -7.58 24.45
C LEU A 44 0.51 -7.66 25.83
N GLU A 45 -0.24 -6.64 26.24
CA GLU A 45 -0.98 -6.65 27.50
C GLU A 45 -2.10 -7.68 27.52
N HIS A 46 -2.73 -7.91 26.36
CA HIS A 46 -3.84 -8.84 26.24
C HIS A 46 -3.40 -10.27 25.89
N LEU A 47 -2.11 -10.54 25.66
CA LEU A 47 -1.61 -11.89 25.41
C LEU A 47 -1.91 -12.84 26.58
N ASN A 48 -2.46 -14.01 26.28
CA ASN A 48 -2.93 -15.01 27.24
C ASN A 48 -4.01 -14.51 28.22
N THR A 49 -4.65 -13.36 27.92
CA THR A 49 -5.80 -12.87 28.68
C THR A 49 -7.11 -13.18 27.95
N LYS A 50 -8.22 -13.14 28.70
CA LYS A 50 -9.57 -13.34 28.17
C LYS A 50 -10.20 -11.98 27.88
N ILE A 51 -10.67 -11.78 26.66
CA ILE A 51 -11.41 -10.59 26.25
C ILE A 51 -12.88 -10.93 25.99
N SER A 52 -13.77 -9.98 26.26
CA SER A 52 -15.19 -10.03 25.91
C SER A 52 -15.52 -8.91 24.93
N ILE A 53 -16.45 -9.16 24.02
CA ILE A 53 -16.92 -8.12 23.09
C ILE A 53 -17.93 -7.24 23.85
N PRO A 54 -17.73 -5.90 23.89
CA PRO A 54 -18.70 -4.99 24.49
C PRO A 54 -20.03 -5.03 23.73
N SER A 55 -21.14 -4.74 24.42
CA SER A 55 -22.44 -4.66 23.77
C SER A 55 -22.48 -3.46 22.81
N LEU A 56 -23.24 -3.54 21.70
CA LEU A 56 -23.29 -2.48 20.66
C LEU A 56 -23.63 -1.09 21.22
N HIS A 57 -24.30 -1.01 22.37
CA HIS A 57 -24.66 0.25 23.02
C HIS A 57 -23.50 0.90 23.79
N ASP A 58 -22.50 0.13 24.22
CA ASP A 58 -21.36 0.62 25.02
C ASP A 58 -20.18 1.12 24.17
N VAL A 59 -20.19 0.82 22.87
CA VAL A 59 -19.10 1.19 21.94
C VAL A 59 -19.02 2.71 21.73
N ALA A 60 -20.13 3.43 21.88
CA ALA A 60 -20.21 4.88 21.67
C ALA A 60 -19.68 5.71 22.85
N ASP A 61 -19.55 5.13 24.06
CA ASP A 61 -19.35 5.86 25.32
C ASP A 61 -18.00 5.55 26.01
N THR A 62 -17.10 4.83 25.34
CA THR A 62 -15.80 4.47 25.93
C THR A 62 -14.70 5.48 25.56
N ASP A 63 -14.18 6.21 26.55
CA ASP A 63 -13.00 7.10 26.44
C ASP A 63 -11.67 6.33 26.29
N SER A 64 -11.75 5.07 25.86
CA SER A 64 -10.58 4.22 25.64
C SER A 64 -9.94 4.56 24.30
N GLU A 65 -8.60 4.48 24.24
CA GLU A 65 -7.84 4.73 23.00
C GLU A 65 -8.18 3.70 21.90
N VAL A 66 -8.46 2.45 22.30
CA VAL A 66 -8.77 1.32 21.41
C VAL A 66 -9.90 0.50 22.01
N THR A 67 -10.93 0.21 21.22
CA THR A 67 -12.10 -0.58 21.62
C THR A 67 -12.19 -1.87 20.82
N VAL A 68 -12.66 -2.95 21.45
CA VAL A 68 -12.87 -4.24 20.76
C VAL A 68 -14.20 -4.19 20.02
N LEU A 69 -14.17 -4.37 18.70
CA LEU A 69 -15.36 -4.31 17.85
C LEU A 69 -15.94 -5.72 17.63
N SER A 70 -15.10 -6.67 17.22
CA SER A 70 -15.51 -8.05 17.01
C SER A 70 -14.35 -9.03 17.19
N VAL A 71 -14.69 -10.30 17.46
CA VAL A 71 -13.71 -11.39 17.55
C VAL A 71 -14.23 -12.57 16.76
N VAL A 72 -13.41 -13.08 15.85
CA VAL A 72 -13.63 -14.32 15.11
C VAL A 72 -12.81 -15.42 15.76
N PRO A 73 -13.41 -16.52 16.24
CA PRO A 73 -12.67 -17.62 16.83
C PRO A 73 -11.86 -18.39 15.78
N GLN A 74 -10.75 -19.01 16.19
CA GLN A 74 -9.90 -19.79 15.29
C GLN A 74 -10.60 -21.07 14.81
N GLU A 75 -11.35 -21.71 15.70
CA GLU A 75 -12.24 -22.83 15.40
C GLU A 75 -13.65 -22.36 15.74
N THR A 76 -14.55 -22.34 14.75
CA THR A 76 -15.94 -21.91 14.92
C THR A 76 -16.78 -23.09 15.42
N PRO A 77 -17.26 -23.08 16.69
CA PRO A 77 -18.19 -24.10 17.16
C PRO A 77 -19.52 -24.02 16.38
N TYR A 78 -20.25 -25.14 16.29
CA TYR A 78 -21.54 -25.20 15.59
C TYR A 78 -22.59 -24.21 16.15
N ASP A 79 -22.52 -23.93 17.46
CA ASP A 79 -23.43 -23.01 18.14
C ASP A 79 -23.02 -21.53 18.01
N TRP A 80 -21.82 -21.25 17.50
CA TRP A 80 -21.32 -19.89 17.37
C TRP A 80 -21.89 -19.23 16.12
N LYS A 81 -22.55 -18.09 16.33
CA LYS A 81 -23.06 -17.19 15.28
C LYS A 81 -22.59 -15.78 15.57
N GLN A 82 -22.47 -14.96 14.52
CA GLN A 82 -22.05 -13.56 14.63
C GLN A 82 -22.89 -12.75 15.64
N GLU A 83 -24.20 -13.02 15.69
CA GLU A 83 -25.14 -12.37 16.63
C GLU A 83 -24.85 -12.72 18.10
N ASN A 84 -24.45 -13.96 18.37
CA ASN A 84 -24.19 -14.47 19.72
C ASN A 84 -22.72 -14.32 20.14
N GLY A 85 -21.88 -13.71 19.31
CA GLY A 85 -20.45 -13.57 19.55
C GLY A 85 -20.11 -12.86 20.86
N HIS A 86 -20.97 -11.95 21.31
CA HIS A 86 -20.81 -11.18 22.57
C HIS A 86 -21.01 -12.03 23.85
N LEU A 87 -21.62 -13.22 23.74
CA LEU A 87 -21.87 -14.11 24.89
C LEU A 87 -20.65 -14.96 25.28
N TYR A 88 -19.65 -15.03 24.41
CA TYR A 88 -18.45 -15.84 24.61
C TYR A 88 -17.27 -14.98 25.08
N GLN A 89 -16.36 -15.62 25.82
CA GLN A 89 -15.05 -15.05 26.12
C GLN A 89 -14.03 -15.57 25.11
N TYR A 90 -13.05 -14.75 24.75
CA TYR A 90 -12.02 -15.12 23.79
C TYR A 90 -10.63 -15.02 24.40
N LEU A 91 -9.87 -16.09 24.32
CA LEU A 91 -8.47 -16.14 24.76
C LEU A 91 -7.57 -15.68 23.62
N VAL A 92 -6.80 -14.62 23.86
CA VAL A 92 -5.82 -14.10 22.90
C VAL A 92 -4.54 -14.93 23.00
N LYS A 93 -4.12 -15.54 21.88
CA LYS A 93 -2.88 -16.32 21.80
C LYS A 93 -1.87 -15.63 20.88
N THR A 94 -0.64 -16.13 20.87
CA THR A 94 0.39 -15.69 19.92
C THR A 94 0.03 -15.99 18.46
N SER A 95 -0.93 -16.87 18.17
CA SER A 95 -1.46 -17.15 16.83
C SER A 95 -2.54 -16.17 16.38
N SER A 96 -3.14 -15.39 17.29
CA SER A 96 -4.26 -14.50 17.00
C SER A 96 -3.83 -13.33 16.11
N LYS A 97 -4.57 -13.07 15.02
CA LYS A 97 -4.39 -11.89 14.14
C LYS A 97 -5.15 -10.71 14.73
N VAL A 98 -4.44 -9.64 15.09
CA VAL A 98 -5.08 -8.38 15.53
C VAL A 98 -5.14 -7.41 14.36
N ILE A 99 -6.31 -6.83 14.15
CA ILE A 99 -6.62 -5.94 13.05
C ILE A 99 -7.23 -4.66 13.62
N PHE A 100 -6.69 -3.51 13.21
CA PHE A 100 -7.11 -2.20 13.66
C PHE A 100 -7.84 -1.46 12.54
N LEU A 101 -8.95 -0.85 12.90
CA LEU A 101 -9.81 0.00 12.08
C LEU A 101 -9.77 1.43 12.65
N SER A 102 -9.88 2.42 11.78
CA SER A 102 -9.96 3.85 12.14
C SER A 102 -11.31 4.40 11.68
N GLU A 103 -11.93 5.32 12.40
CA GLU A 103 -13.13 5.96 11.85
C GLU A 103 -12.81 7.05 10.82
N ILE A 104 -11.59 7.58 10.84
CA ILE A 104 -11.11 8.61 9.90
C ILE A 104 -9.84 8.08 9.22
N TYR A 105 -9.84 8.09 7.89
CA TYR A 105 -8.69 7.77 7.05
C TYR A 105 -8.29 8.97 6.22
N ARG A 106 -6.98 9.22 6.15
CA ARG A 106 -6.39 10.14 5.17
C ARG A 106 -5.71 9.32 4.07
N THR A 107 -6.18 9.48 2.84
CA THR A 107 -5.67 8.77 1.68
C THR A 107 -5.19 9.79 0.64
N VAL A 108 -3.95 9.64 0.19
CA VAL A 108 -3.43 10.40 -0.95
C VAL A 108 -3.18 9.44 -2.11
N TYR A 109 -3.78 9.72 -3.26
CA TYR A 109 -3.44 9.04 -4.51
C TYR A 109 -2.39 9.85 -5.26
N CYS A 110 -1.26 9.23 -5.56
CA CYS A 110 -0.23 9.76 -6.45
C CYS A 110 -0.33 9.03 -7.79
N LEU A 111 -0.77 9.74 -8.81
CA LEU A 111 -0.83 9.26 -10.18
C LEU A 111 0.51 9.56 -10.85
N ASP A 112 1.20 8.53 -11.32
CA ASP A 112 2.40 8.69 -12.12
C ASP A 112 1.98 9.01 -13.57
N MET A 113 2.38 10.19 -14.07
CA MET A 113 2.20 10.61 -15.46
C MET A 113 3.57 10.88 -16.08
N SER A 114 4.51 9.96 -15.86
CA SER A 114 5.78 9.86 -16.57
C SER A 114 5.55 9.41 -18.04
N PRO A 115 6.51 9.54 -18.97
CA PRO A 115 6.25 9.29 -20.39
C PRO A 115 6.01 7.81 -20.68
N SER A 116 6.46 6.93 -19.79
CA SER A 116 6.20 5.49 -19.92
C SER A 116 4.71 5.19 -19.78
N THR A 117 3.98 5.98 -18.98
CA THR A 117 2.52 5.89 -18.90
C THR A 117 1.81 6.43 -20.15
N SER A 118 2.47 7.20 -21.02
CA SER A 118 1.91 7.61 -22.31
C SER A 118 2.04 6.54 -23.40
N ALA A 119 2.66 5.39 -23.08
CA ALA A 119 2.79 4.28 -24.01
C ALA A 119 1.48 3.49 -24.16
N VAL A 120 1.40 2.74 -25.26
CA VAL A 120 0.32 1.77 -25.49
C VAL A 120 0.79 0.42 -25.00
N ASP A 121 -0.03 -0.23 -24.17
CA ASP A 121 0.20 -1.62 -23.81
C ASP A 121 -0.20 -2.52 -24.96
N ILE A 122 0.80 -3.16 -25.55
CA ILE A 122 0.66 -4.02 -26.71
C ILE A 122 -0.14 -5.29 -26.36
N GLN A 123 -0.15 -5.73 -25.10
CA GLN A 123 -0.86 -6.95 -24.70
C GLN A 123 -2.35 -6.72 -24.52
N HIS A 124 -2.72 -5.71 -23.75
CA HIS A 124 -4.13 -5.38 -23.51
C HIS A 124 -4.73 -4.53 -24.64
N GLY A 125 -3.90 -3.87 -25.46
CA GLY A 125 -4.35 -2.98 -26.53
C GLY A 125 -4.93 -1.65 -26.04
N HIS A 126 -4.62 -1.26 -24.79
CA HIS A 126 -5.11 -0.06 -24.15
C HIS A 126 -3.98 0.96 -23.92
N ILE A 127 -4.34 2.24 -23.83
CA ILE A 127 -3.42 3.32 -23.46
C ILE A 127 -3.21 3.26 -21.94
N MET A 128 -1.96 3.36 -21.46
CA MET A 128 -1.68 3.19 -20.03
C MET A 128 -2.29 4.28 -19.16
N ILE A 129 -2.43 5.52 -19.65
CA ILE A 129 -3.16 6.59 -18.95
C ILE A 129 -4.62 6.21 -18.71
N ASP A 130 -5.32 5.65 -19.71
CA ASP A 130 -6.72 5.23 -19.55
C ASP A 130 -6.83 4.13 -18.50
N GLU A 131 -5.90 3.18 -18.50
CA GLU A 131 -5.84 2.11 -17.51
C GLU A 131 -5.53 2.63 -16.10
N LEU A 132 -4.73 3.68 -15.98
CA LEU A 132 -4.43 4.35 -14.72
C LEU A 132 -5.69 5.01 -14.14
N VAL A 133 -6.48 5.70 -14.96
CA VAL A 133 -7.75 6.30 -14.54
C VAL A 133 -8.77 5.22 -14.15
N GLU A 134 -8.83 4.13 -14.92
CA GLU A 134 -9.72 3.01 -14.63
C GLU A 134 -9.32 2.28 -13.32
N THR A 135 -8.02 2.12 -13.08
CA THR A 135 -7.47 1.55 -11.85
C THR A 135 -7.79 2.43 -10.63
N LEU A 136 -7.63 3.75 -10.78
CA LEU A 136 -8.04 4.72 -9.76
C LEU A 136 -9.55 4.59 -9.46
N ASN A 137 -10.38 4.57 -10.49
CA ASN A 137 -11.83 4.45 -10.39
C ASN A 137 -12.26 3.17 -9.64
N ARG A 138 -11.71 2.01 -10.03
CA ARG A 138 -11.97 0.73 -9.35
C ARG A 138 -11.52 0.75 -7.89
N SER A 139 -10.34 1.31 -7.62
CA SER A 139 -9.82 1.38 -6.26
C SER A 139 -10.66 2.27 -5.35
N LEU A 140 -11.13 3.42 -5.83
CA LEU A 140 -11.99 4.34 -5.07
C LEU A 140 -13.38 3.75 -4.84
N ARG A 141 -14.00 3.14 -5.88
CA ARG A 141 -15.27 2.40 -5.76
C ARG A 141 -15.16 1.29 -4.73
N GLY A 142 -14.04 0.56 -4.73
CA GLY A 142 -13.75 -0.46 -3.75
C GLY A 142 -13.60 0.10 -2.35
N LEU A 143 -12.79 1.13 -2.18
CA LEU A 143 -12.44 1.71 -0.88
C LEU A 143 -13.64 2.34 -0.15
N VAL A 144 -14.60 2.90 -0.88
CA VAL A 144 -15.76 3.63 -0.34
C VAL A 144 -16.95 2.70 -0.05
N LYS A 145 -16.95 1.47 -0.59
CA LYS A 145 -18.05 0.51 -0.38
C LYS A 145 -18.12 0.15 1.11
N PRO A 146 -19.28 0.29 1.79
CA PRO A 146 -19.39 -0.16 3.17
C PRO A 146 -19.32 -1.69 3.23
N PHE A 147 -18.78 -2.23 4.32
CA PHE A 147 -18.62 -3.68 4.50
C PHE A 147 -19.03 -4.12 5.90
N LEU A 148 -19.34 -5.41 6.06
CA LEU A 148 -19.61 -6.01 7.35
C LEU A 148 -18.31 -6.43 8.03
N VAL A 149 -18.10 -6.01 9.28
CA VAL A 149 -16.91 -6.44 10.02
C VAL A 149 -17.05 -7.92 10.38
N PRO A 150 -16.11 -8.79 9.97
CA PRO A 150 -16.20 -10.22 10.22
C PRO A 150 -16.37 -10.55 11.70
N GLY A 151 -17.23 -11.52 11.99
CA GLY A 151 -17.58 -11.89 13.35
C GLY A 151 -18.58 -10.96 14.03
N SER A 152 -19.16 -10.00 13.29
CA SER A 152 -20.24 -9.15 13.77
C SER A 152 -21.24 -8.85 12.66
N CYS A 153 -22.40 -8.31 13.04
CA CYS A 153 -23.38 -7.75 12.11
C CYS A 153 -23.22 -6.22 11.96
N ILE A 154 -22.07 -5.67 12.36
CA ILE A 154 -21.80 -4.24 12.33
C ILE A 154 -21.37 -3.85 10.92
N LYS A 155 -22.14 -2.97 10.29
CA LYS A 155 -21.77 -2.32 9.03
C LYS A 155 -20.79 -1.19 9.32
N PHE A 156 -19.60 -1.28 8.75
CA PHE A 156 -18.55 -0.30 8.93
C PHE A 156 -18.48 0.66 7.75
N GLU A 157 -18.57 1.95 8.04
CA GLU A 157 -18.54 3.04 7.07
C GLU A 157 -17.62 4.15 7.62
N PRO A 158 -16.34 4.18 7.21
CA PRO A 158 -15.40 5.16 7.71
C PRO A 158 -15.46 6.47 6.93
N GLN A 159 -15.00 7.56 7.55
CA GLN A 159 -14.80 8.84 6.88
C GLN A 159 -13.45 8.85 6.16
N ILE A 160 -13.46 8.93 4.84
CA ILE A 160 -12.25 8.87 4.02
C ILE A 160 -12.02 10.22 3.36
N PHE A 161 -10.95 10.90 3.76
CA PHE A 161 -10.49 12.13 3.12
C PHE A 161 -9.46 11.79 2.05
N VAL A 162 -9.77 12.15 0.80
CA VAL A 162 -8.95 11.84 -0.36
C VAL A 162 -8.38 13.10 -0.98
N THR A 163 -7.07 13.07 -1.26
CA THR A 163 -6.39 14.03 -2.12
C THR A 163 -5.78 13.26 -3.28
N VAL A 164 -5.91 13.78 -4.51
CA VAL A 164 -5.33 13.18 -5.71
C VAL A 164 -4.30 14.14 -6.28
N ILE A 165 -3.07 13.67 -6.41
CA ILE A 165 -1.96 14.39 -7.00
C ILE A 165 -1.43 13.63 -8.22
N VAL A 166 -0.85 14.37 -9.16
CA VAL A 166 -0.22 13.84 -10.37
C VAL A 166 1.24 14.22 -10.36
N HIS A 167 2.10 13.26 -10.65
CA HIS A 167 3.52 13.47 -10.83
C HIS A 167 3.88 13.52 -12.31
N THR A 168 4.35 14.69 -12.76
CA THR A 168 4.81 14.92 -14.14
C THR A 168 6.30 15.30 -14.13
N PRO A 169 7.23 14.36 -14.33
CA PRO A 169 8.66 14.62 -14.13
C PRO A 169 9.27 15.66 -15.09
N PHE A 170 8.66 15.93 -16.25
CA PHE A 170 9.15 16.94 -17.23
C PHE A 170 8.64 18.34 -16.97
N PHE A 171 7.68 18.48 -16.06
CA PHE A 171 6.96 19.71 -15.83
C PHE A 171 7.19 20.20 -14.40
N THR A 172 7.97 21.27 -14.29
CA THR A 172 8.37 21.86 -13.02
C THR A 172 7.37 22.87 -12.46
N THR A 173 6.23 23.13 -13.12
CA THR A 173 5.21 24.01 -12.54
C THR A 173 4.59 23.35 -11.30
N PRO A 174 4.85 23.87 -10.08
CA PRO A 174 4.41 23.21 -8.86
C PRO A 174 2.90 23.34 -8.62
N ALA A 175 2.20 24.15 -9.40
CA ALA A 175 0.80 24.52 -9.17
C ALA A 175 -0.23 23.56 -9.79
N GLN A 176 0.15 22.74 -10.79
CA GLN A 176 -0.80 21.89 -11.53
C GLN A 176 -0.76 20.41 -11.13
N GLN A 177 0.01 20.05 -10.09
CA GLN A 177 0.17 18.67 -9.64
C GLN A 177 -0.95 18.19 -8.70
N VAL A 178 -1.86 19.06 -8.28
CA VAL A 178 -2.96 18.69 -7.36
C VAL A 178 -4.27 18.76 -8.14
N LEU A 179 -4.91 17.61 -8.38
CA LEU A 179 -6.20 17.56 -9.06
C LEU A 179 -7.35 17.90 -8.11
N VAL A 180 -7.34 17.28 -6.94
CA VAL A 180 -8.35 17.47 -5.90
C VAL A 180 -7.68 17.35 -4.54
N GLN A 181 -8.07 18.19 -3.58
CA GLN A 181 -7.50 18.23 -2.25
C GLN A 181 -8.57 18.10 -1.17
N GLY A 182 -8.38 17.15 -0.24
CA GLY A 182 -9.14 17.08 1.01
C GLY A 182 -10.63 16.78 0.85
N TRP A 183 -11.04 16.11 -0.23
CA TRP A 183 -12.44 15.77 -0.46
C TRP A 183 -12.84 14.59 0.42
N GLN A 184 -13.94 14.72 1.17
CA GLN A 184 -14.51 13.60 1.90
C GLN A 184 -15.35 12.74 0.95
N VAL A 185 -14.87 11.56 0.59
CA VAL A 185 -15.53 10.69 -0.39
C VAL A 185 -16.55 9.80 0.30
N THR A 186 -17.76 9.74 -0.25
CA THR A 186 -18.89 8.90 0.18
C THR A 186 -19.45 8.16 -1.03
N THR A 187 -20.27 7.14 -0.80
CA THR A 187 -20.90 6.36 -1.87
C THR A 187 -21.76 7.23 -2.79
N ASP A 188 -22.38 8.28 -2.25
CA ASP A 188 -23.27 9.18 -2.99
C ASP A 188 -22.51 10.22 -3.83
N ASN A 189 -21.34 10.69 -3.39
CA ASN A 189 -20.58 11.75 -4.07
C ASN A 189 -19.45 11.24 -4.97
N LEU A 190 -19.25 9.91 -5.00
CA LEU A 190 -18.14 9.28 -5.69
C LEU A 190 -18.13 9.58 -7.19
N ASP A 191 -19.28 9.53 -7.86
CA ASP A 191 -19.35 9.78 -9.31
C ASP A 191 -19.03 11.24 -9.66
N GLU A 192 -19.41 12.20 -8.80
CA GLU A 192 -19.04 13.63 -8.95
C GLU A 192 -17.54 13.82 -8.75
N PHE A 193 -16.98 13.20 -7.71
CA PHE A 193 -15.55 13.24 -7.41
C PHE A 193 -14.70 12.65 -8.56
N LEU A 194 -15.10 11.50 -9.10
CA LEU A 194 -14.43 10.87 -10.24
C LEU A 194 -14.53 11.73 -11.50
N SER A 195 -15.70 12.31 -11.77
CA SER A 195 -15.91 13.22 -12.90
C SER A 195 -15.02 14.47 -12.79
N ALA A 196 -14.85 15.00 -11.58
CA ALA A 196 -13.96 16.13 -11.33
C ALA A 196 -12.48 15.77 -11.59
N ILE A 197 -12.04 14.59 -11.17
CA ILE A 197 -10.68 14.08 -11.44
C ILE A 197 -10.45 13.93 -12.94
N GLN A 198 -11.37 13.29 -13.66
CA GLN A 198 -11.27 13.09 -15.11
C GLN A 198 -11.18 14.42 -15.85
N LYS A 199 -12.00 15.41 -15.47
CA LYS A 199 -11.94 16.75 -16.06
C LYS A 199 -10.60 17.45 -15.81
N GLN A 200 -10.07 17.35 -14.58
CA GLN A 200 -8.77 17.96 -14.26
C GLN A 200 -7.61 17.26 -14.97
N LEU A 201 -7.68 15.94 -15.13
CA LEU A 201 -6.72 15.17 -15.92
C LEU A 201 -6.73 15.60 -17.39
N GLN A 202 -7.91 15.74 -18.00
CA GLN A 202 -8.03 16.23 -19.39
C GLN A 202 -7.41 17.63 -19.56
N LEU A 203 -7.68 18.55 -18.64
CA LEU A 203 -7.06 19.88 -18.67
C LEU A 203 -5.54 19.83 -18.52
N LEU A 204 -5.04 18.92 -17.68
CA LEU A 204 -3.62 18.71 -17.49
C LEU A 204 -2.98 18.11 -18.75
N GLU A 205 -3.62 17.11 -19.36
CA GLU A 205 -3.19 16.49 -20.62
C GLU A 205 -3.12 17.52 -21.75
N ASP A 206 -4.16 18.36 -21.92
CA ASP A 206 -4.17 19.44 -22.91
C ASP A 206 -3.02 20.42 -22.69
N THR A 207 -2.75 20.79 -21.43
CA THR A 207 -1.65 21.69 -21.06
C THR A 207 -0.29 21.06 -21.35
N ILE A 208 -0.13 19.77 -21.02
CA ILE A 208 1.09 19.01 -21.30
C ILE A 208 1.31 18.94 -22.81
N ALA A 209 0.28 18.63 -23.59
CA ALA A 209 0.37 18.56 -25.04
C ALA A 209 0.79 19.90 -25.67
N GLU A 210 0.20 21.01 -25.24
CA GLU A 210 0.54 22.36 -25.73
C GLU A 210 2.01 22.73 -25.43
N VAL A 211 2.47 22.50 -24.21
CA VAL A 211 3.84 22.86 -23.82
C VAL A 211 4.86 21.87 -24.37
N SER A 212 4.53 20.58 -24.48
CA SER A 212 5.38 19.61 -25.17
C SER A 212 5.55 20.00 -26.64
N ALA A 213 4.50 20.43 -27.34
CA ALA A 213 4.61 20.92 -28.71
C ALA A 213 5.55 22.12 -28.82
N LEU A 214 5.41 23.12 -27.95
CA LEU A 214 6.30 24.28 -27.91
C LEU A 214 7.76 23.89 -27.61
N ALA A 215 7.97 22.96 -26.68
CA ALA A 215 9.31 22.48 -26.33
C ALA A 215 9.96 21.71 -27.49
N TYR A 216 9.19 20.88 -28.21
CA TYR A 216 9.66 20.18 -29.40
C TYR A 216 10.04 21.16 -30.52
N ASP A 217 9.23 22.19 -30.78
CA ASP A 217 9.53 23.21 -31.79
C ASP A 217 10.82 23.97 -31.44
N GLN A 218 11.01 24.32 -30.16
CA GLN A 218 12.23 24.97 -29.69
C GLN A 218 13.48 24.07 -29.81
N LEU A 219 13.34 22.79 -29.48
CA LEU A 219 14.43 21.81 -29.60
C LEU A 219 14.80 21.57 -31.06
N GLU A 220 13.81 21.50 -31.96
CA GLU A 220 14.05 21.34 -33.39
C GLU A 220 14.71 22.58 -34.01
N ASP A 221 14.29 23.79 -33.61
CA ASP A 221 14.96 25.04 -34.00
C ASP A 221 16.44 25.06 -33.56
N VAL A 222 16.73 24.60 -32.34
CA VAL A 222 18.11 24.48 -31.85
C VAL A 222 18.88 23.43 -32.67
N ARG A 223 18.25 22.29 -32.97
CA ARG A 223 18.87 21.20 -33.73
C ARG A 223 19.19 21.63 -35.16
N ILE A 224 18.28 22.34 -35.83
CA ILE A 224 18.48 22.91 -37.17
C ILE A 224 19.64 23.92 -37.13
N ARG A 225 19.65 24.84 -36.16
CA ARG A 225 20.79 25.77 -35.99
C ARG A 225 22.10 25.06 -35.76
N GLN A 226 22.09 23.94 -35.02
CA GLN A 226 23.28 23.13 -34.80
C GLN A 226 23.76 22.47 -36.09
N MET A 227 22.86 21.87 -36.88
CA MET A 227 23.22 21.32 -38.21
C MET A 227 23.72 22.40 -39.18
N GLU A 228 23.13 23.60 -39.16
CA GLU A 228 23.60 24.74 -39.95
C GLU A 228 24.98 25.21 -39.50
N SER A 229 25.25 25.22 -38.19
CA SER A 229 26.56 25.56 -37.64
C SER A 229 27.61 24.52 -37.98
N GLU A 230 27.27 23.22 -37.91
CA GLU A 230 28.16 22.12 -38.29
C GLU A 230 28.47 22.15 -39.79
N LYS A 231 27.48 22.51 -40.63
CA LYS A 231 27.66 22.70 -42.07
C LYS A 231 28.54 23.92 -42.41
N LEU A 232 28.54 24.96 -41.58
CA LEU A 232 29.37 26.16 -41.74
C LEU A 232 30.78 26.00 -41.15
N VAL A 233 30.96 25.18 -40.11
CA VAL A 233 32.23 25.03 -39.35
C VAL A 233 32.97 23.72 -39.68
N GLY A 234 32.34 22.79 -40.39
CA GLY A 234 32.79 21.41 -40.66
C GLY A 234 34.02 21.20 -41.53
N VAL A 235 35.01 22.11 -41.54
CA VAL A 235 36.31 21.85 -42.19
C VAL A 235 37.53 22.23 -41.34
N LEU A 236 37.42 23.00 -40.24
CA LEU A 236 38.66 23.58 -39.65
C LEU A 236 38.93 23.42 -38.16
N PHE A 237 38.00 22.98 -37.31
CA PHE A 237 38.30 22.78 -35.88
C PHE A 237 37.48 21.63 -35.26
N GLU A 238 37.95 20.40 -35.40
CA GLU A 238 37.67 19.32 -34.44
C GLU A 238 38.53 19.57 -33.19
N GLU A 239 38.09 20.42 -32.26
CA GLU A 239 38.58 20.35 -30.88
C GLU A 239 37.65 21.14 -29.93
N ASN A 240 37.09 20.41 -28.96
CA ASN A 240 36.51 20.88 -27.70
C ASN A 240 35.53 22.07 -27.73
N SER A 241 34.23 21.76 -27.70
CA SER A 241 33.33 22.49 -26.79
C SER A 241 32.07 21.68 -26.47
N GLU A 242 32.12 20.92 -25.38
CA GLU A 242 30.93 20.55 -24.60
C GLU A 242 30.31 21.84 -24.03
N LYS A 243 29.62 22.62 -24.87
CA LYS A 243 28.71 23.66 -24.39
C LYS A 243 27.34 23.02 -24.23
N GLN A 244 27.08 22.53 -23.02
CA GLN A 244 25.72 22.32 -22.52
C GLN A 244 24.99 23.67 -22.58
N LEU A 245 24.27 23.91 -23.67
CA LEU A 245 23.25 24.96 -23.76
C LEU A 245 21.97 24.38 -23.15
N SER A 246 21.71 24.78 -21.90
CA SER A 246 20.46 24.50 -21.20
C SER A 246 19.28 25.07 -21.99
N ALA A 247 18.47 24.19 -22.59
CA ALA A 247 17.10 24.56 -22.92
C ALA A 247 16.40 24.98 -21.60
N ASP A 248 15.65 26.09 -21.63
CA ASP A 248 14.91 26.63 -20.47
C ASP A 248 13.81 25.69 -19.93
N VAL A 249 13.64 24.51 -20.52
CA VAL A 249 12.82 23.43 -19.97
C VAL A 249 13.64 22.71 -18.90
N THR A 250 13.43 23.11 -17.64
CA THR A 250 14.01 22.45 -16.47
C THR A 250 13.45 21.04 -16.34
N MET A 251 14.02 20.08 -17.07
CA MET A 251 13.67 18.67 -16.94
C MET A 251 14.25 18.14 -15.64
N VAL A 252 13.40 17.56 -14.79
CA VAL A 252 13.86 16.88 -13.57
C VAL A 252 14.58 15.60 -13.99
N SER A 253 15.70 15.27 -13.32
CA SER A 253 16.39 14.02 -13.63
C SER A 253 15.47 12.82 -13.36
N PRO A 254 15.44 11.81 -14.26
CA PRO A 254 14.57 10.65 -14.11
C PRO A 254 14.78 9.93 -12.76
N ASP A 255 16.01 9.95 -12.25
CA ASP A 255 16.41 9.33 -10.97
C ASP A 255 15.73 9.95 -9.74
N SER A 256 15.20 11.18 -9.86
CA SER A 256 14.53 11.87 -8.76
C SER A 256 13.01 11.82 -8.83
N GLY A 257 12.42 11.34 -9.93
CA GLY A 257 10.96 11.31 -10.14
C GLY A 257 10.23 10.54 -9.03
N PHE A 258 10.64 9.29 -8.78
CA PHE A 258 10.03 8.45 -7.75
C PHE A 258 10.14 9.01 -6.33
N ILE A 259 11.31 9.54 -5.97
CA ILE A 259 11.53 10.17 -4.65
C ILE A 259 10.67 11.42 -4.51
N ASN A 260 10.56 12.23 -5.56
CA ASN A 260 9.71 13.41 -5.56
C ASN A 260 8.24 13.05 -5.42
N LEU A 261 7.78 11.99 -6.11
CA LEU A 261 6.42 11.45 -5.97
C LEU A 261 6.11 11.08 -4.51
N LEU A 262 7.01 10.38 -3.82
CA LEU A 262 6.84 10.04 -2.41
C LEU A 262 6.83 11.30 -1.51
N ARG A 263 7.73 12.26 -1.76
CA ARG A 263 7.81 13.52 -1.00
C ARG A 263 6.56 14.37 -1.17
N TYR A 264 6.05 14.53 -2.39
CA TYR A 264 4.82 15.26 -2.67
C TYR A 264 3.61 14.57 -2.03
N GLY A 265 3.56 13.24 -2.08
CA GLY A 265 2.54 12.46 -1.38
C GLY A 265 2.54 12.69 0.13
N MET A 266 3.72 12.71 0.76
CA MET A 266 3.86 13.02 2.17
C MET A 266 3.43 14.45 2.53
N LEU A 267 3.74 15.43 1.68
CA LEU A 267 3.29 16.81 1.86
C LEU A 267 1.77 16.91 1.77
N ALA A 268 1.17 16.27 0.77
CA ALA A 268 -0.29 16.21 0.61
C ALA A 268 -0.98 15.56 1.81
N LEU A 269 -0.40 14.49 2.39
CA LEU A 269 -0.91 13.81 3.58
C LEU A 269 -0.91 14.72 4.82
N ARG A 270 0.00 15.68 4.91
CA ARG A 270 0.07 16.65 6.02
C ARG A 270 -0.98 17.75 5.91
N LEU A 271 -1.51 17.99 4.71
CA LEU A 271 -2.57 18.98 4.48
C LEU A 271 -3.97 18.43 4.79
N LEU A 272 -4.10 17.10 4.94
CA LEU A 272 -5.33 16.45 5.34
C LEU A 272 -5.56 16.53 6.86
N PRO A 273 -6.82 16.41 7.33
CA PRO A 273 -7.13 16.40 8.76
C PRO A 273 -6.30 15.37 9.55
N PRO A 274 -5.92 15.68 10.81
CA PRO A 274 -5.15 14.75 11.62
C PRO A 274 -5.96 13.48 11.89
N SER A 275 -5.38 12.32 11.59
CA SER A 275 -6.00 11.02 11.79
C SER A 275 -4.95 9.96 12.13
N SER A 276 -5.40 8.85 12.73
CA SER A 276 -4.54 7.74 13.15
C SER A 276 -4.14 6.80 11.99
N ALA A 277 -4.77 6.91 10.81
CA ALA A 277 -4.54 6.03 9.67
C ALA A 277 -4.24 6.84 8.40
N SER A 278 -3.05 6.60 7.83
CA SER A 278 -2.47 7.43 6.78
C SER A 278 -1.99 6.57 5.63
N ASN A 279 -2.58 6.76 4.46
CA ASN A 279 -2.38 5.90 3.31
C ASN A 279 -1.89 6.74 2.13
N LEU A 280 -0.71 6.39 1.62
CA LEU A 280 -0.19 6.89 0.37
C LEU A 280 -0.35 5.78 -0.67
N ILE A 281 -1.13 6.01 -1.71
CA ILE A 281 -1.38 5.04 -2.77
C ILE A 281 -0.75 5.58 -4.05
N VAL A 282 0.23 4.87 -4.59
CA VAL A 282 0.92 5.23 -5.84
C VAL A 282 0.38 4.36 -6.96
N VAL A 283 -0.06 5.00 -8.05
CA VAL A 283 -0.54 4.32 -9.25
C VAL A 283 0.50 4.55 -10.35
N THR A 284 1.15 3.48 -10.79
CA THR A 284 2.30 3.55 -11.71
C THR A 284 2.40 2.27 -12.55
N ASP A 285 3.04 2.38 -13.70
CA ASP A 285 3.43 1.26 -14.57
C ASP A 285 4.71 0.53 -14.07
N GLY A 286 5.26 0.97 -12.94
CA GLY A 286 6.42 0.37 -12.31
C GLY A 286 7.74 0.70 -12.99
N ILE A 287 7.77 1.57 -14.01
CA ILE A 287 8.99 1.99 -14.68
C ILE A 287 9.66 3.08 -13.84
N ILE A 288 10.35 2.61 -12.80
CA ILE A 288 10.98 3.44 -11.78
C ILE A 288 12.50 3.41 -11.97
N ALA A 289 13.13 4.58 -12.03
CA ALA A 289 14.58 4.68 -11.96
C ALA A 289 15.06 4.35 -10.54
N LEU A 290 16.16 3.60 -10.42
CA LEU A 290 16.77 3.25 -9.13
C LEU A 290 17.25 4.53 -8.43
N PRO A 291 16.64 4.93 -7.30
CA PRO A 291 17.10 6.10 -6.56
C PRO A 291 18.40 5.79 -5.81
N ASP A 292 19.14 6.84 -5.46
CA ASP A 292 20.23 6.71 -4.49
C ASP A 292 19.70 6.10 -3.18
N ILE A 293 20.34 5.00 -2.75
CA ILE A 293 19.98 4.23 -1.56
C ILE A 293 19.94 5.13 -0.32
N HIS A 294 20.88 6.07 -0.18
CA HIS A 294 20.92 6.97 0.97
C HIS A 294 19.71 7.92 1.01
N VAL A 295 19.23 8.34 -0.16
CA VAL A 295 18.06 9.21 -0.27
C VAL A 295 16.79 8.41 -0.01
N LEU A 296 16.70 7.19 -0.54
CA LEU A 296 15.58 6.28 -0.30
C LEU A 296 15.45 5.94 1.19
N ASP A 297 16.55 5.61 1.87
CA ASP A 297 16.59 5.34 3.31
C ASP A 297 16.08 6.53 4.13
N SER A 298 16.48 7.75 3.74
CA SER A 298 15.99 8.97 4.40
C SER A 298 14.47 9.13 4.24
N VAL A 299 13.94 8.90 3.03
CA VAL A 299 12.49 9.00 2.77
C VAL A 299 11.72 7.90 3.49
N LEU A 300 12.20 6.66 3.49
CA LEU A 300 11.60 5.55 4.24
C LEU A 300 11.56 5.84 5.74
N SER A 301 12.66 6.35 6.31
CA SER A 301 12.70 6.76 7.72
C SER A 301 11.67 7.85 8.05
N GLN A 302 11.46 8.80 7.13
CA GLN A 302 10.43 9.82 7.30
C GLN A 302 9.01 9.24 7.18
N LEU A 303 8.77 8.31 6.26
CA LEU A 303 7.48 7.61 6.13
C LEU A 303 7.16 6.80 7.40
N HIS A 304 8.15 6.11 7.97
CA HIS A 304 8.00 5.38 9.23
C HIS A 304 7.70 6.29 10.40
N THR A 305 8.45 7.40 10.53
CA THR A 305 8.26 8.38 11.61
C THR A 305 6.87 9.00 11.58
N ASN A 306 6.35 9.29 10.38
CA ASN A 306 5.01 9.84 10.19
C ASN A 306 3.90 8.75 10.17
N ALA A 307 4.25 7.49 10.41
CA ALA A 307 3.36 6.33 10.37
C ALA A 307 2.55 6.19 9.07
N VAL A 308 3.13 6.59 7.93
CA VAL A 308 2.49 6.50 6.61
C VAL A 308 2.66 5.09 6.05
N THR A 309 1.57 4.52 5.54
CA THR A 309 1.62 3.28 4.73
C THR A 309 1.72 3.67 3.27
N VAL A 310 2.60 3.01 2.50
CA VAL A 310 2.74 3.23 1.06
C VAL A 310 2.29 1.99 0.34
N SER A 311 1.27 2.11 -0.51
CA SER A 311 0.76 1.01 -1.32
C SER A 311 0.89 1.33 -2.80
N PHE A 312 1.08 0.30 -3.62
CA PHE A 312 1.25 0.44 -5.06
C PHE A 312 0.12 -0.27 -5.79
N LEU A 313 -0.48 0.44 -6.75
CA LEU A 313 -1.35 -0.13 -7.77
C LEU A 313 -0.55 -0.17 -9.07
N HIS A 314 -0.18 -1.37 -9.50
CA HIS A 314 0.57 -1.56 -10.73
C HIS A 314 -0.39 -1.58 -11.92
N VAL A 315 -0.20 -0.64 -12.83
CA VAL A 315 -0.95 -0.47 -14.08
C VAL A 315 -0.18 -1.08 -15.23
N GLY A 316 -0.87 -1.71 -16.17
CA GLY A 316 -0.28 -2.26 -17.38
C GLY A 316 0.00 -3.75 -17.28
N SER A 317 0.30 -4.33 -18.43
CA SER A 317 0.60 -5.74 -18.53
C SER A 317 1.91 -6.13 -17.84
N GLN A 318 1.96 -7.40 -17.41
CA GLN A 318 3.19 -8.00 -16.95
C GLN A 318 4.26 -7.98 -18.05
N TYR A 319 5.51 -7.83 -17.61
CA TYR A 319 6.66 -7.82 -18.50
C TYR A 319 6.65 -9.01 -19.45
N HIS A 320 6.76 -8.72 -20.75
CA HIS A 320 6.94 -9.73 -21.78
C HIS A 320 8.08 -9.32 -22.71
N PRO A 321 9.09 -10.18 -22.91
CA PRO A 321 10.32 -9.85 -23.64
C PRO A 321 10.11 -9.30 -25.06
N HIS A 322 9.01 -9.67 -25.72
CA HIS A 322 8.68 -9.20 -27.07
C HIS A 322 7.85 -7.90 -27.11
N CYS A 323 7.35 -7.45 -25.96
CA CYS A 323 6.47 -6.29 -25.83
C CYS A 323 7.13 -5.14 -25.07
N SER A 324 8.12 -5.44 -24.23
CA SER A 324 8.93 -4.45 -23.52
C SER A 324 10.04 -3.93 -24.41
N GLN A 325 9.95 -2.69 -24.90
CA GLN A 325 11.00 -2.01 -25.69
C GLN A 325 12.23 -1.65 -24.82
N GLY A 326 12.73 -2.60 -23.99
CA GLY A 326 13.77 -2.38 -22.99
C GLY A 326 13.26 -1.78 -21.66
N GLN A 327 11.97 -1.49 -21.54
CA GLN A 327 11.34 -1.01 -20.31
C GLN A 327 10.95 -2.21 -19.43
N VAL A 328 11.59 -2.33 -18.26
CA VAL A 328 11.34 -3.41 -17.30
C VAL A 328 10.74 -2.79 -16.04
N PRO A 329 9.53 -3.17 -15.62
CA PRO A 329 8.94 -2.67 -14.39
C PRO A 329 9.70 -3.21 -13.16
N TYR A 330 9.99 -2.33 -12.22
CA TYR A 330 10.68 -2.62 -10.96
C TYR A 330 9.69 -3.04 -9.86
N SER A 331 9.00 -4.17 -10.09
CA SER A 331 8.00 -4.71 -9.15
C SER A 331 8.59 -5.03 -7.77
N GLU A 332 9.81 -5.57 -7.71
CA GLU A 332 10.49 -5.91 -6.46
C GLU A 332 10.71 -4.68 -5.56
N LEU A 333 11.09 -3.54 -6.15
CA LEU A 333 11.29 -2.30 -5.41
C LEU A 333 9.97 -1.76 -4.86
N MET A 334 8.90 -1.79 -5.66
CA MET A 334 7.55 -1.41 -5.21
C MET A 334 7.06 -2.30 -4.06
N GLN A 335 7.22 -3.62 -4.20
CA GLN A 335 6.89 -4.59 -3.15
C GLN A 335 7.72 -4.36 -1.90
N PHE A 336 9.03 -4.09 -2.04
CA PHE A 336 9.92 -3.78 -0.93
C PHE A 336 9.45 -2.53 -0.16
N VAL A 337 9.18 -1.43 -0.86
CA VAL A 337 8.72 -0.17 -0.23
C VAL A 337 7.34 -0.37 0.42
N ALA A 338 6.43 -1.09 -0.23
CA ALA A 338 5.13 -1.41 0.36
C ALA A 338 5.27 -2.24 1.65
N CYS A 339 6.07 -3.30 1.62
CA CYS A 339 6.32 -4.14 2.78
C CYS A 339 7.00 -3.37 3.91
N ALA A 340 8.02 -2.57 3.59
CA ALA A 340 8.73 -1.76 4.57
C ALA A 340 7.80 -0.77 5.29
N THR A 341 6.75 -0.29 4.63
CA THR A 341 5.81 0.70 5.18
C THR A 341 4.48 0.12 5.64
N LEU A 342 4.32 -1.21 5.67
CA LEU A 342 3.07 -1.93 5.98
C LEU A 342 1.91 -1.66 4.99
N GLY A 343 2.21 -1.21 3.79
CA GLY A 343 1.24 -1.10 2.69
C GLY A 343 1.04 -2.41 1.95
N SER A 344 0.49 -2.33 0.75
CA SER A 344 0.24 -3.48 -0.12
C SER A 344 0.65 -3.16 -1.55
N TYR A 345 1.06 -4.19 -2.27
CA TYR A 345 1.26 -4.13 -3.73
C TYR A 345 0.12 -4.92 -4.37
N ILE A 346 -0.63 -4.29 -5.27
CA ILE A 346 -1.75 -4.92 -5.98
C ILE A 346 -1.42 -4.89 -7.46
N PHE A 347 -1.25 -6.07 -8.04
CA PHE A 347 -1.11 -6.28 -9.47
C PHE A 347 -2.46 -6.72 -10.04
N SER A 348 -2.93 -6.03 -11.08
CA SER A 348 -4.25 -6.24 -11.69
C SER A 348 -5.43 -5.95 -10.74
N THR A 349 -6.20 -4.92 -11.06
CA THR A 349 -7.42 -4.59 -10.30
C THR A 349 -8.50 -5.61 -10.58
N SER A 350 -8.66 -6.58 -9.68
CA SER A 350 -9.75 -7.56 -9.76
C SER A 350 -11.11 -6.87 -9.64
N GLU A 351 -12.11 -7.40 -10.35
CA GLU A 351 -13.48 -6.92 -10.25
C GLU A 351 -13.98 -7.01 -8.81
N LEU A 352 -14.68 -5.97 -8.37
CA LEU A 352 -15.22 -5.87 -7.02
C LEU A 352 -16.23 -7.00 -6.80
N THR A 353 -16.04 -7.78 -5.74
CA THR A 353 -17.02 -8.78 -5.32
C THR A 353 -18.34 -8.08 -4.95
N VAL A 354 -19.44 -8.66 -5.41
CA VAL A 354 -20.79 -8.10 -5.21
C VAL A 354 -21.20 -8.17 -3.73
N GLU A 355 -20.65 -9.12 -2.98
CA GLU A 355 -20.97 -9.39 -1.57
C GLU A 355 -20.51 -8.25 -0.62
N ASP A 356 -21.17 -8.14 0.54
CA ASP A 356 -20.89 -7.14 1.59
C ASP A 356 -19.64 -7.49 2.45
N ASP A 357 -18.86 -8.45 1.97
CA ASP A 357 -17.63 -8.91 2.62
C ASP A 357 -16.47 -7.93 2.37
N ILE A 358 -15.40 -8.12 3.15
CA ILE A 358 -14.16 -7.35 3.00
C ILE A 358 -13.60 -7.58 1.59
N ASN A 359 -13.45 -6.49 0.83
CA ASN A 359 -12.79 -6.53 -0.46
C ASN A 359 -11.26 -6.37 -0.33
N ILE A 360 -10.54 -6.58 -1.43
CA ILE A 360 -9.08 -6.48 -1.48
C ILE A 360 -8.59 -5.07 -1.08
N TYR A 361 -9.34 -4.02 -1.46
CA TYR A 361 -8.99 -2.63 -1.15
C TYR A 361 -9.16 -2.28 0.33
N HIS A 362 -10.15 -2.87 1.01
CA HIS A 362 -10.35 -2.76 2.44
C HIS A 362 -9.21 -3.44 3.17
N GLU A 363 -8.81 -4.66 2.77
CA GLU A 363 -7.68 -5.36 3.36
C GLU A 363 -6.36 -4.64 3.14
N ALA A 364 -6.18 -4.05 1.96
CA ALA A 364 -4.98 -3.32 1.62
C ALA A 364 -4.86 -1.98 2.37
N PHE A 365 -5.93 -1.17 2.40
CA PHE A 365 -5.87 0.24 2.78
C PHE A 365 -6.55 0.56 4.12
N LEU A 366 -7.61 -0.14 4.51
CA LEU A 366 -8.38 0.18 5.73
C LEU A 366 -7.91 -0.64 6.93
N LEU A 367 -7.59 -1.91 6.71
CA LEU A 367 -7.26 -2.87 7.76
C LEU A 367 -5.77 -2.82 8.06
N TRP A 368 -5.41 -2.47 9.30
CA TRP A 368 -4.02 -2.44 9.73
C TRP A 368 -3.70 -3.61 10.66
N SER A 369 -2.63 -4.37 10.38
CA SER A 369 -2.19 -5.49 11.22
C SER A 369 -0.66 -5.56 11.30
N PHE A 370 -0.13 -6.04 12.43
CA PHE A 370 1.32 -6.27 12.59
C PHE A 370 1.84 -7.42 11.75
N ARG A 371 0.96 -8.35 11.36
CA ARG A 371 1.29 -9.59 10.65
C ARG A 371 0.63 -9.57 9.27
N LYS A 372 1.10 -8.68 8.38
CA LYS A 372 0.86 -8.84 6.93
C LYS A 372 1.77 -9.95 6.43
N VAL A 373 1.34 -11.20 6.63
CA VAL A 373 2.11 -12.39 6.23
C VAL A 373 2.13 -12.54 4.70
N SER A 374 1.04 -12.20 3.99
CA SER A 374 0.96 -12.35 2.53
C SER A 374 2.07 -11.61 1.78
N THR A 375 2.31 -10.33 2.09
CA THR A 375 3.24 -9.51 1.29
C THR A 375 4.71 -9.88 1.52
N VAL A 376 5.05 -10.38 2.72
CA VAL A 376 6.43 -10.85 3.02
C VAL A 376 6.67 -12.25 2.46
N GLN A 377 5.63 -13.10 2.39
CA GLN A 377 5.75 -14.43 1.81
C GLN A 377 5.89 -14.37 0.28
N GLU A 378 5.24 -13.42 -0.39
CA GLU A 378 5.41 -13.15 -1.82
C GLU A 378 6.85 -12.71 -2.17
N LEU A 379 7.52 -11.94 -1.30
CA LEU A 379 8.93 -11.56 -1.47
C LEU A 379 9.91 -12.73 -1.28
N VAL A 380 9.52 -13.76 -0.53
CA VAL A 380 10.39 -14.92 -0.21
C VAL A 380 10.11 -16.09 -1.15
N THR A 381 8.89 -16.19 -1.68
CA THR A 381 8.47 -17.21 -2.63
C THR A 381 7.63 -16.53 -3.71
N PRO A 382 8.22 -16.06 -4.82
CA PRO A 382 7.46 -15.52 -5.93
C PRO A 382 6.68 -16.67 -6.57
N MET A 383 5.44 -16.86 -6.13
CA MET A 383 4.50 -17.70 -6.85
C MET A 383 4.10 -16.92 -8.11
N PRO A 384 4.29 -17.48 -9.31
CA PRO A 384 3.97 -16.76 -10.52
C PRO A 384 2.49 -16.39 -10.49
N HIS A 385 2.18 -15.10 -10.56
CA HIS A 385 0.81 -14.63 -10.68
C HIS A 385 0.21 -15.11 -12.01
N LEU A 386 -1.13 -15.16 -12.11
CA LEU A 386 -1.79 -15.52 -13.36
C LEU A 386 -1.40 -14.52 -14.45
N GLY A 387 -0.70 -14.98 -15.49
CA GLY A 387 -0.21 -14.13 -16.60
C GLY A 387 1.29 -13.86 -16.58
N GLU A 388 2.00 -14.21 -15.50
CA GLU A 388 3.43 -13.91 -15.37
C GLU A 388 4.23 -14.81 -16.31
N TRP A 389 5.07 -14.20 -17.15
CA TRP A 389 5.93 -14.97 -18.04
C TRP A 389 7.01 -15.68 -17.21
N ASN A 390 6.76 -16.94 -16.89
CA ASN A 390 7.71 -17.78 -16.18
C ASN A 390 8.44 -18.72 -17.15
N ILE A 391 9.77 -18.74 -17.08
CA ILE A 391 10.57 -19.75 -17.77
C ILE A 391 10.45 -21.05 -16.99
N SER A 392 9.57 -21.95 -17.44
CA SER A 392 9.39 -23.30 -16.88
C SER A 392 10.57 -24.25 -17.20
N ASN A 393 11.81 -23.74 -17.23
CA ASN A 393 13.00 -24.56 -17.43
C ASN A 393 13.68 -24.80 -16.08
N GLN A 394 13.65 -26.05 -15.61
CA GLN A 394 14.29 -26.48 -14.37
C GLN A 394 15.82 -26.30 -14.36
N SER A 395 16.41 -26.04 -15.52
CA SER A 395 17.85 -25.81 -15.70
C SER A 395 18.25 -24.34 -15.52
N PHE A 396 17.28 -23.41 -15.51
CA PHE A 396 17.50 -22.00 -15.22
C PHE A 396 17.28 -21.72 -13.74
N TYR A 397 18.15 -20.89 -13.15
CA TYR A 397 18.14 -20.55 -11.73
C TYR A 397 16.84 -19.90 -11.23
N GLY A 398 15.99 -19.37 -12.13
CA GLY A 398 14.71 -18.74 -11.77
C GLY A 398 13.68 -19.69 -11.12
N ASN A 399 13.81 -21.01 -11.31
CA ASN A 399 12.92 -22.00 -10.67
C ASN A 399 13.41 -22.50 -9.31
N ARG A 400 14.58 -22.04 -8.83
CA ARG A 400 15.04 -22.32 -7.47
C ARG A 400 14.66 -21.13 -6.62
N GLU A 401 14.07 -21.37 -5.45
CA GLU A 401 13.88 -20.33 -4.45
C GLU A 401 15.23 -19.59 -4.27
N PRO A 402 15.29 -18.27 -4.50
CA PRO A 402 16.52 -17.54 -4.30
C PRO A 402 16.94 -17.74 -2.85
N GLN A 403 18.09 -18.38 -2.64
CA GLN A 403 18.66 -18.51 -1.30
C GLN A 403 19.11 -17.12 -0.86
N LEU A 404 18.21 -16.41 -0.16
CA LEU A 404 18.53 -15.14 0.46
C LEU A 404 19.65 -15.37 1.47
N LEU A 405 20.85 -14.90 1.12
CA LEU A 405 22.01 -14.94 2.01
C LEU A 405 21.85 -13.85 3.07
N CYS A 406 21.30 -14.21 4.23
CA CYS A 406 21.27 -13.30 5.37
C CYS A 406 22.68 -13.11 5.94
N LYS A 407 23.27 -11.93 5.72
CA LYS A 407 24.49 -11.53 6.42
C LYS A 407 24.11 -10.86 7.73
N LYS A 408 24.42 -11.50 8.86
CA LYS A 408 24.32 -10.86 10.18
C LYS A 408 25.31 -9.69 10.22
N GLN A 409 24.79 -8.46 10.22
CA GLN A 409 25.64 -7.26 10.20
C GLN A 409 26.17 -6.93 11.61
N VAL A 410 25.31 -6.96 12.63
CA VAL A 410 25.64 -6.56 14.00
C VAL A 410 24.86 -7.44 15.00
N GLU A 411 25.46 -7.73 16.15
CA GLU A 411 24.81 -8.34 17.31
C GLU A 411 25.18 -7.56 18.56
N ASP A 412 24.20 -6.84 19.11
CA ASP A 412 24.38 -6.07 20.33
C ASP A 412 23.39 -6.55 21.40
N THR A 413 23.85 -6.56 22.64
CA THR A 413 22.99 -6.83 23.81
C THR A 413 22.69 -5.50 24.50
N LEU A 414 21.41 -5.20 24.69
CA LEU A 414 20.94 -3.94 25.26
C LEU A 414 20.23 -4.21 26.58
N ASN A 415 20.66 -3.55 27.66
CA ASN A 415 20.04 -3.62 28.98
C ASN A 415 18.91 -2.59 29.10
N VAL A 416 17.82 -2.78 28.36
CA VAL A 416 16.68 -1.85 28.33
C VAL A 416 15.37 -2.61 28.40
N SER A 417 14.31 -1.97 28.89
CA SER A 417 12.97 -2.58 28.95
C SER A 417 12.48 -3.03 27.57
N LEU A 418 11.64 -4.07 27.53
CA LEU A 418 11.05 -4.57 26.28
C LEU A 418 10.26 -3.47 25.56
N THR A 419 9.44 -2.72 26.30
CA THR A 419 8.56 -1.68 25.74
C THR A 419 9.34 -0.55 25.08
N SER A 420 10.45 -0.09 25.67
CA SER A 420 11.30 0.93 25.07
C SER A 420 12.02 0.42 23.82
N THR A 421 12.51 -0.82 23.84
CA THR A 421 13.18 -1.42 22.69
C THR A 421 12.20 -1.57 21.52
N LEU A 422 10.99 -2.06 21.79
CA LEU A 422 9.93 -2.16 20.80
C LEU A 422 9.54 -0.79 20.24
N CYS A 423 9.37 0.21 21.12
CA CYS A 423 9.04 1.58 20.72
C CYS A 423 10.06 2.16 19.72
N CYS A 424 11.36 1.98 19.98
CA CYS A 424 12.42 2.45 19.08
C CYS A 424 12.41 1.66 17.76
N ARG A 425 12.37 0.32 17.83
CA ARG A 425 12.43 -0.53 16.63
C ARG A 425 11.21 -0.36 15.71
N LEU A 426 10.01 -0.18 16.27
CA LEU A 426 8.80 0.09 15.49
C LEU A 426 8.85 1.47 14.80
N ARG A 427 9.49 2.47 15.43
CA ARG A 427 9.73 3.78 14.82
C ARG A 427 10.78 3.73 13.70
N GLU A 428 11.79 2.87 13.85
CA GLU A 428 12.78 2.57 12.80
C GLU A 428 12.20 1.76 11.62
N GLY A 429 10.95 1.28 11.73
CA GLY A 429 10.28 0.54 10.66
C GLY A 429 10.40 -0.99 10.75
N PHE A 430 10.97 -1.53 11.84
CA PHE A 430 11.01 -2.98 12.04
C PHE A 430 9.62 -3.56 12.29
N MET A 431 9.37 -4.73 11.72
CA MET A 431 8.12 -5.48 11.87
C MET A 431 8.28 -6.66 12.82
N ILE A 432 7.20 -6.99 13.52
CA ILE A 432 7.18 -8.16 14.41
C ILE A 432 6.79 -9.38 13.58
N LYS A 433 7.77 -10.22 13.24
CA LYS A 433 7.52 -11.46 12.48
C LYS A 433 6.77 -12.48 13.33
N ASN A 434 7.36 -12.88 14.45
CA ASN A 434 6.82 -13.90 15.35
C ASN A 434 6.99 -13.48 16.81
N ILE A 435 6.06 -13.90 17.67
CA ILE A 435 6.15 -13.74 19.12
C ILE A 435 6.12 -15.14 19.72
N TYR A 436 7.16 -15.47 20.47
CA TYR A 436 7.28 -16.72 21.21
C TYR A 436 7.19 -16.38 22.70
N LEU A 437 6.21 -16.98 23.37
CA LEU A 437 6.15 -16.96 24.82
C LEU A 437 6.98 -18.13 25.33
N LYS A 438 7.81 -17.88 26.33
CA LYS A 438 8.39 -18.96 27.11
C LYS A 438 7.28 -19.53 27.98
N ASP A 439 6.96 -20.81 27.78
CA ASP A 439 6.15 -21.54 28.75
C ASP A 439 6.96 -21.59 30.06
N ASN A 440 6.34 -21.13 31.14
CA ASN A 440 6.91 -21.21 32.49
C ASN A 440 6.72 -22.61 33.07
#